data_AF-A0AAU9P9S4-F1
#
_entry.id   AF-A0AAU9P9S4-F1
#
_cell.length_a   1.000
_cell.length_b   1.000
_cell.length_c   1.000
_cell.angle_alpha   90.00
_cell.angle_beta   90.00
_cell.angle_gamma   90.00
#
_symmetry.space_group_name_H-M   'P 1'
#
loop_
_entity.id
_entity.type
_entity.pdbx_description
1 polymer ?
#
loop_
_entity_poly.entity_id
_entity_poly.type
_entity_poly.pdbx_seq_one_letter_code
_entity_poly.pdbx_strand_id
1 'polypeptide(L)'
;MFNVHLSPSRIKDGKIEAEVKLTGILSLGALQPGEVRKYGTTIAPGLYAPVHQHFFVARMDMAVDCKPGEAYKIDDESNFFI
;
A
#
# COMPACT_ATOMS: atom_id res chain seq x y z
N MET A 1 -7.04 10.58 -10.80
CA MET A 1 -7.08 10.89 -9.36
C MET A 1 -7.12 9.57 -8.63
N PHE A 2 -6.17 9.37 -7.73
CA PHE A 2 -6.00 8.14 -6.97
C PHE A 2 -6.70 8.29 -5.62
N ASN A 3 -7.54 7.31 -5.29
CA ASN A 3 -8.34 7.32 -4.07
C ASN A 3 -7.86 6.19 -3.16
N VAL A 4 -7.51 6.55 -1.93
CA VAL A 4 -7.20 5.62 -0.84
C VAL A 4 -8.36 5.61 0.12
N HIS A 5 -8.89 4.42 0.39
CA HIS A 5 -9.84 4.20 1.46
C HIS A 5 -9.23 3.29 2.51
N LEU A 6 -9.23 3.75 3.77
CA LEU A 6 -8.80 2.99 4.94
C LEU A 6 -10.03 2.60 5.76
N SER A 7 -10.21 1.31 5.99
CA SER A 7 -11.29 0.77 6.82
C SER A 7 -10.71 0.01 8.01
N PRO A 8 -10.71 0.58 9.23
CA PRO A 8 -10.39 -0.17 10.44
C PRO A 8 -11.59 -1.02 10.86
N SER A 9 -11.35 -2.27 11.27
CA SER A 9 -12.40 -3.15 11.78
C SER A 9 -11.99 -3.81 13.10
N ARG A 10 -12.99 -4.08 13.94
CA ARG A 10 -12.87 -4.88 15.16
C ARG A 10 -13.68 -6.15 14.97
N ILE A 11 -13.03 -7.29 15.15
CA ILE A 11 -13.64 -8.60 14.99
C ILE A 11 -13.93 -9.18 16.38
N LYS A 12 -14.93 -10.06 16.49
CA LYS A 12 -15.46 -10.57 17.76
C LYS A 12 -14.44 -11.32 18.63
N ASP A 13 -13.33 -11.74 18.06
CA ASP A 13 -12.22 -12.43 18.71
C ASP A 13 -11.13 -11.48 19.25
N GLY A 14 -11.31 -10.16 19.14
CA GLY A 14 -10.35 -9.16 19.60
C GLY A 14 -9.32 -8.76 18.54
N LYS A 15 -9.42 -9.27 17.31
CA LYS A 15 -8.54 -8.88 16.22
C LYS A 15 -8.79 -7.44 15.76
N ILE A 16 -7.70 -6.73 15.49
CA ILE A 16 -7.68 -5.41 14.86
C ILE A 16 -7.17 -5.60 13.43
N GLU A 17 -7.92 -5.09 12.46
CA GLU A 17 -7.52 -5.11 11.05
C GLU A 17 -7.61 -3.72 10.44
N ALA A 18 -6.70 -3.44 9.50
CA ALA A 18 -6.70 -2.25 8.68
C ALA A 18 -6.65 -2.68 7.20
N GLU A 19 -7.67 -2.31 6.44
CA GLU A 19 -7.75 -2.61 5.01
C GLU A 19 -7.51 -1.33 4.19
N VAL A 20 -6.60 -1.40 3.21
CA VAL A 20 -6.36 -0.33 2.24
C VAL A 20 -6.91 -0.74 0.88
N LYS A 21 -7.82 0.08 0.32
CA LYS A 21 -8.34 -0.09 -1.04
C LYS A 21 -7.80 1.00 -1.95
N LEU A 22 -7.13 0.58 -3.02
CA LEU A 22 -6.56 1.42 -4.07
C LEU A 22 -7.54 1.50 -5.24
N THR A 23 -8.09 2.68 -5.50
CA THR A 23 -9.07 2.86 -6.58
C THR A 23 -8.85 4.19 -7.30
N GLY A 24 -9.68 4.46 -8.31
CA GLY A 24 -9.68 5.71 -9.07
C GLY A 24 -9.07 5.55 -10.46
N ILE A 25 -8.42 6.60 -10.95
CA ILE A 25 -7.86 6.68 -12.31
C ILE A 25 -6.35 6.82 -12.20
N LEU A 26 -5.63 6.01 -12.99
CA LEU A 26 -4.17 6.04 -13.13
C LEU A 26 -3.66 7.47 -13.38
N SER A 27 -2.49 7.78 -12.86
CA SER A 27 -1.72 8.92 -13.33
C SER A 27 -1.15 8.60 -14.69
N LEU A 28 -1.39 9.46 -15.67
CA LEU A 28 -1.09 9.19 -17.07
C LEU A 28 -0.21 10.30 -17.65
N GLY A 29 0.74 9.91 -18.50
CA GLY A 29 1.54 10.83 -19.30
C GLY A 29 1.27 10.64 -20.80
N ALA A 30 1.64 11.65 -21.59
CA ALA A 30 1.56 11.59 -23.05
C ALA A 30 2.68 10.71 -23.62
N LEU A 31 2.36 9.88 -24.61
CA LEU A 31 3.29 8.99 -25.33
C LEU A 31 3.24 9.33 -26.83
N GLN A 32 4.38 9.58 -27.46
CA GLN A 32 4.38 9.85 -28.90
C GLN A 32 4.10 8.57 -29.71
N PRO A 33 3.57 8.68 -30.95
CA PRO A 33 3.39 7.52 -31.82
C PRO A 33 4.70 6.76 -32.04
N GLY A 34 4.69 5.44 -31.78
CA GLY A 34 5.87 4.58 -31.90
C GLY A 34 6.89 4.68 -30.76
N GLU A 35 6.68 5.59 -29.80
CA GLU A 35 7.52 5.69 -28.60
C GLU A 35 7.21 4.53 -27.63
N VAL A 36 8.25 3.90 -27.08
CA VAL A 36 8.14 2.89 -26.04
C VAL A 36 8.96 3.35 -24.83
N ARG A 37 8.37 3.27 -23.63
CA ARG A 37 9.04 3.65 -22.39
C ARG A 37 9.33 2.42 -21.54
N LYS A 38 10.56 2.34 -21.01
CA LYS A 38 11.02 1.23 -20.17
C LYS A 38 10.25 1.11 -18.83
N TYR A 39 9.84 2.23 -18.25
CA TYR A 39 9.26 2.31 -16.90
C TYR A 39 7.80 2.76 -16.91
N GLY A 40 6.95 2.03 -17.63
CA GLY A 40 5.52 2.28 -17.68
C GLY A 40 4.82 1.41 -18.70
N THR A 41 3.49 1.43 -18.65
CA THR A 41 2.64 0.62 -19.52
C THR A 41 1.84 1.52 -20.45
N THR A 42 1.85 1.25 -21.75
CA THR A 42 0.95 1.93 -22.70
C THR A 42 -0.49 1.51 -22.40
N ILE A 43 -1.35 2.49 -22.08
CA ILE A 43 -2.76 2.25 -21.72
C ILE A 43 -3.66 2.42 -22.94
N ALA A 44 -3.33 3.36 -23.81
CA ALA A 44 -4.00 3.63 -25.07
C ALA A 44 -3.02 4.33 -26.03
N PRO A 45 -3.33 4.43 -27.34
CA PRO A 45 -2.54 5.26 -28.24
C PRO A 45 -2.40 6.68 -27.70
N GLY A 46 -1.16 7.17 -27.58
CA GLY A 46 -0.91 8.49 -27.02
C GLY A 46 -0.75 8.54 -25.50
N LEU A 47 -0.97 7.44 -24.77
CA LEU A 47 -1.13 7.44 -23.33
C LEU A 47 -0.38 6.29 -22.65
N TYR A 48 0.42 6.61 -21.63
CA TYR A 48 1.09 5.60 -20.81
C TYR A 48 0.96 5.89 -19.32
N ALA A 49 0.98 4.84 -18.51
CA ALA A 49 1.00 4.91 -17.06
C ALA A 49 2.42 4.60 -16.54
N PRO A 50 3.10 5.57 -15.88
CA PRO A 50 4.38 5.32 -15.23
C PRO A 50 4.23 4.32 -14.06
N VAL A 51 5.24 3.46 -13.91
CA VAL A 51 5.36 2.63 -12.70
C VAL A 51 5.59 3.54 -11.49
N HIS A 52 4.83 3.33 -10.41
CA HIS A 52 4.98 4.03 -9.15
C HIS A 52 4.64 3.09 -7.98
N GLN A 53 5.07 3.44 -6.78
CA GLN A 53 4.86 2.65 -5.57
C GLN A 53 3.92 3.39 -4.62
N HIS A 54 3.15 2.62 -3.85
CA HIS A 54 2.36 3.13 -2.74
C HIS A 54 2.99 2.63 -1.45
N PHE A 55 3.51 3.55 -0.64
CA PHE A 55 4.07 3.22 0.67
C PHE A 55 3.03 3.52 1.75
N PHE A 56 2.84 2.58 2.66
CA PHE A 56 1.95 2.72 3.82
C PHE A 56 2.77 2.60 5.11
N VAL A 57 2.47 3.47 6.07
CA VAL A 57 3.11 3.44 7.39
C VAL A 57 2.02 3.30 8.44
N ALA A 58 2.04 2.18 9.16
CA ALA A 58 1.24 2.00 10.36
C ALA A 58 2.07 2.40 11.58
N ARG A 59 1.70 3.49 12.24
CA ARG A 59 2.25 3.85 13.55
C ARG A 59 1.35 3.29 14.63
N MET A 60 1.84 2.31 15.38
CA MET A 60 1.12 1.68 16.49
C MET A 60 1.80 2.03 17.82
N ASP A 61 1.10 2.73 18.70
CA ASP A 61 1.51 2.96 20.08
C ASP A 61 0.93 1.84 20.94
N MET A 62 1.72 0.80 21.16
CA MET A 62 1.26 -0.46 21.75
C MET A 62 1.44 -0.46 23.27
N ALA A 63 0.39 -0.87 23.99
CA ALA A 63 0.41 -1.09 25.44
C ALA A 63 -0.25 -2.44 25.78
N VAL A 64 0.25 -3.52 25.18
CA VAL A 64 -0.28 -4.88 25.36
C VAL A 64 0.37 -5.52 26.57
N ASP A 65 -0.36 -5.59 27.69
CA ASP A 65 0.02 -6.28 28.93
C ASP A 65 1.49 -6.09 29.36
N CYS A 66 2.07 -4.90 29.09
CA CYS A 66 3.49 -4.64 29.26
C CYS A 66 3.81 -3.75 30.46
N LYS A 67 4.97 -3.97 31.08
CA LYS A 67 5.66 -2.93 31.86
C LYS A 67 6.34 -1.94 30.89
N PRO A 68 6.55 -0.67 31.28
CA PRO A 68 7.13 0.33 30.40
C PRO A 68 8.47 -0.12 29.80
N GLY A 69 8.57 -0.12 28.46
CA GLY A 69 9.82 -0.39 27.73
C GLY A 69 10.11 -1.85 27.38
N GLU A 70 9.20 -2.79 27.69
CA GLU A 70 9.36 -4.19 27.28
C GLU A 70 8.87 -4.41 25.84
N ALA A 71 9.78 -4.84 24.96
CA ALA A 71 9.47 -5.28 23.60
C ALA A 71 10.10 -6.64 23.33
N TYR A 72 9.33 -7.56 22.77
CA TYR A 72 9.80 -8.89 22.39
C TYR A 72 9.83 -8.99 20.87
N LYS A 73 11.00 -9.27 20.30
CA LYS A 73 11.15 -9.59 18.88
C LYS A 73 11.02 -11.10 18.72
N ILE A 74 10.03 -11.52 17.96
CA ILE A 74 9.86 -12.91 17.53
C ILE A 74 10.11 -12.90 16.04
N ASP A 75 11.19 -13.56 15.61
CA ASP A 75 11.49 -13.73 14.20
C ASP A 75 10.69 -14.93 13.68
N ASP A 76 9.79 -14.66 12.74
CA ASP A 76 9.01 -15.65 12.00
C ASP A 76 9.33 -15.47 10.51
N GLU A 77 9.48 -16.56 9.75
CA GLU A 77 9.79 -16.51 8.30
C GLU A 77 8.55 -16.20 7.44
N SER A 78 7.48 -15.70 8.05
CA SER A 78 6.32 -15.23 7.33
C SER A 78 6.67 -13.93 6.59
N ASN A 79 6.67 -14.01 5.25
CA ASN A 79 6.89 -12.88 4.35
C ASN A 79 5.77 -11.84 4.50
N PHE A 80 5.89 -10.97 5.50
CA PHE A 80 5.12 -9.74 5.58
C PHE A 80 5.91 -8.64 4.89
N PHE A 81 5.76 -8.57 3.56
CA PHE A 81 6.17 -7.39 2.81
C PHE A 81 5.14 -6.29 3.07
N ILE A 82 5.57 -5.21 3.71
CA ILE A 82 4.87 -3.92 3.68
C ILE A 82 5.21 -3.23 2.36
#